data_AF-A0A392QPS8-F1
#
_entry.id   AF-A0A392QPS8-F1
#
_cell.length_a   1.000
_cell.length_b   1.000
_cell.length_c   1.000
_cell.angle_alpha   90.00
_cell.angle_beta   90.00
_cell.angle_gamma   90.00
#
_symmetry.space_group_name_H-M   'P 1'
#
loop_
_entity.id
_entity.type
_entity.pdbx_description
1 polymer ?
#
loop_
_entity_poly.entity_id
_entity_poly.type
_entity_poly.pdbx_seq_one_letter_code
_entity_poly.pdbx_strand_id
1 'polypeptide(L)'
;MATNSTAPDVDPRLLKAIKTVVRYSDSELRLASQTLMDLMKRDHSQVRYLALQIIDELFMRSKLFRTLIVENMDQLMSLSVGFRRNSPL
;
A
#
# COMPACT_ATOMS: atom_id res chain seq x y z
N MET A 1 -7.56 -11.46 -2.33
CA MET A 1 -6.40 -10.58 -2.01
C MET A 1 -6.77 -9.70 -0.82
N ALA A 2 -5.80 -9.30 0.01
CA ALA A 2 -6.06 -8.53 1.24
C ALA A 2 -6.81 -7.20 1.02
N THR A 3 -6.83 -6.70 -0.21
CA THR A 3 -7.47 -5.45 -0.62
C THR A 3 -8.82 -5.64 -1.33
N ASN A 4 -9.35 -6.87 -1.45
CA ASN A 4 -10.66 -7.13 -2.06
C ASN A 4 -11.78 -7.26 -1.01
N SER A 5 -11.66 -6.55 0.12
CA SER A 5 -12.62 -6.57 1.21
C SER A 5 -13.46 -5.29 1.19
N THR A 6 -14.74 -5.38 1.59
CA THR A 6 -15.59 -4.22 1.90
C THR A 6 -15.48 -3.80 3.37
N ALA A 7 -14.71 -4.53 4.18
CA ALA A 7 -14.40 -4.13 5.55
C ALA A 7 -13.60 -2.82 5.55
N PRO A 8 -13.77 -1.96 6.56
CA PRO A 8 -13.04 -0.70 6.64
C PRO A 8 -11.53 -0.94 6.70
N ASP A 9 -11.09 -1.96 7.45
CA ASP A 9 -9.67 -2.21 7.68
C ASP A 9 -9.19 -3.52 7.07
N VAL A 10 -7.88 -3.58 6.81
CA VAL A 10 -7.22 -4.82 6.41
C VAL A 10 -7.33 -5.85 7.53
N ASP A 11 -7.73 -7.08 7.17
CA ASP A 11 -7.79 -8.20 8.12
C ASP A 11 -6.45 -8.34 8.87
N PRO A 12 -6.43 -8.23 10.21
CA PRO A 12 -5.20 -8.32 11.00
C PRO A 12 -4.39 -9.59 10.75
N ARG A 13 -5.04 -10.72 10.41
CA ARG A 13 -4.38 -11.98 10.09
C ARG A 13 -3.60 -11.87 8.77
N LEU A 14 -4.21 -11.25 7.76
CA LEU A 14 -3.57 -11.00 6.48
C LEU A 14 -2.44 -9.98 6.61
N LEU A 15 -2.65 -8.91 7.39
CA LEU A 15 -1.61 -7.93 7.67
C LEU A 15 -0.40 -8.57 8.38
N LYS A 16 -0.63 -9.48 9.33
CA LYS A 16 0.44 -10.23 9.98
C LYS A 16 1.19 -11.13 8.99
N ALA A 17 0.47 -11.81 8.09
CA ALA A 17 1.09 -12.64 7.06
C ALA A 17 1.95 -11.80 6.11
N ILE A 18 1.45 -10.66 5.62
CA ILE A 18 2.21 -9.71 4.79
C ILE A 18 3.48 -9.27 5.51
N LYS A 19 3.36 -8.81 6.77
CA LYS A 19 4.53 -8.40 7.59
C LYS A 19 5.53 -9.52 7.79
N THR A 20 5.10 -10.78 7.76
CA THR A 20 6.01 -11.94 7.88
C THR A 20 6.78 -12.17 6.59
N VAL A 21 6.09 -12.14 5.44
CA VAL A 21 6.72 -12.35 4.12
C VAL A 21 7.73 -11.25 3.79
N VAL A 22 7.36 -9.97 3.96
CA VAL A 22 8.24 -8.84 3.60
C VAL A 22 9.50 -8.72 4.48
N ARG A 23 9.56 -9.44 5.60
CA ARG A 23 10.75 -9.53 6.46
C ARG A 23 11.74 -10.59 6.02
N TYR A 24 11.34 -11.49 5.11
CA TYR A 24 12.17 -12.61 4.70
C TYR A 24 13.38 -12.15 3.89
N SER A 25 13.23 -11.12 3.05
CA SER A 25 14.33 -10.54 2.27
C SER A 25 13.99 -9.14 1.75
N ASP A 26 15.04 -8.41 1.36
CA ASP A 26 14.89 -7.14 0.65
C ASP A 26 14.15 -7.29 -0.70
N SER A 27 14.24 -8.45 -1.34
CA SER A 27 13.53 -8.72 -2.61
C SER A 27 12.02 -8.81 -2.39
N GLU A 28 11.57 -9.47 -1.32
CA GLU A 28 10.15 -9.53 -0.95
C GLU A 28 9.63 -8.13 -0.62
N LEU A 29 10.43 -7.32 0.06
CA LEU A 29 10.05 -5.95 0.39
C LEU A 29 9.92 -5.05 -0.85
N ARG A 30 10.79 -5.21 -1.85
CA ARG A 30 10.72 -4.51 -3.16
C ARG A 30 9.52 -4.97 -3.99
N LEU A 31 9.25 -6.27 -4.00
CA LEU A 31 8.07 -6.82 -4.68
C LEU A 31 6.78 -6.29 -4.03
N ALA A 32 6.74 -6.24 -2.71
CA ALA A 32 5.61 -5.68 -1.98
C ALA A 32 5.41 -4.19 -2.28
N SER A 33 6.47 -3.38 -2.32
CA SER A 33 6.34 -1.95 -2.67
C SER A 33 5.78 -1.76 -4.09
N GLN A 34 6.27 -2.53 -5.06
CA GLN A 34 5.76 -2.47 -6.44
C GLN A 34 4.28 -2.88 -6.49
N THR A 35 3.94 -4.00 -5.86
CA THR A 35 2.57 -4.54 -5.83
C THR A 35 1.59 -3.55 -5.19
N LEU A 36 1.98 -2.92 -4.08
CA LEU A 36 1.15 -1.93 -3.39
C LEU A 36 0.94 -0.68 -4.23
N MET A 37 1.98 -0.19 -4.91
CA MET A 37 1.84 0.95 -5.83
C MET A 37 0.95 0.61 -7.04
N ASP A 38 0.98 -0.62 -7.54
CA ASP A 38 0.09 -1.04 -8.63
C ASP A 38 -1.36 -1.18 -8.15
N LEU A 39 -1.59 -1.60 -6.90
CA LEU A 39 -2.91 -1.55 -6.28
C LEU A 39 -3.43 -0.12 -6.12
N MET A 40 -2.56 0.84 -5.75
CA MET A 40 -2.92 2.26 -5.66
C MET A 40 -3.40 2.85 -6.99
N LYS A 41 -2.97 2.30 -8.13
CA LYS A 41 -3.36 2.79 -9.47
C LYS A 41 -4.72 2.27 -9.94
N ARG A 42 -5.35 1.34 -9.20
CA ARG A 42 -6.64 0.78 -9.60
C ARG A 42 -7.75 1.82 -9.45
N ASP A 43 -8.72 1.77 -10.37
CA ASP A 43 -9.93 2.58 -10.30
C ASP A 43 -10.95 1.99 -9.30
N HIS A 44 -10.53 1.87 -8.05
CA HIS A 44 -11.35 1.32 -6.98
C HIS A 44 -10.90 1.88 -5.62
N SER A 45 -11.67 2.83 -5.08
CA SER A 45 -11.34 3.57 -3.85
C SER A 45 -11.04 2.67 -2.66
N GLN A 46 -11.89 1.67 -2.40
CA GLN A 46 -11.67 0.72 -1.31
C GLN A 46 -10.34 -0.05 -1.44
N VAL A 47 -9.96 -0.47 -2.65
CA VAL A 47 -8.71 -1.18 -2.89
C VAL A 47 -7.52 -0.26 -2.60
N ARG A 48 -7.58 1.01 -3.03
CA ARG A 48 -6.56 2.01 -2.75
C ARG A 48 -6.45 2.30 -1.25
N TYR A 49 -7.59 2.44 -0.57
CA TYR A 49 -7.63 2.68 0.87
C TYR A 49 -6.96 1.55 1.65
N LEU A 50 -7.33 0.29 1.37
CA LEU A 50 -6.73 -0.87 2.03
C LEU A 50 -5.23 -1.03 1.67
N ALA A 51 -4.83 -0.68 0.44
CA ALA A 51 -3.40 -0.65 0.07
C ALA A 51 -2.64 0.44 0.84
N LEU A 52 -3.23 1.62 1.01
CA LEU A 52 -2.63 2.72 1.76
C LEU A 52 -2.43 2.37 3.24
N GLN A 53 -3.37 1.66 3.86
CA GLN A 53 -3.20 1.16 5.23
C GLN A 53 -1.99 0.22 5.37
N ILE A 54 -1.76 -0.66 4.38
CA ILE A 54 -0.58 -1.54 4.38
C ILE A 54 0.70 -0.73 4.15
N ILE A 55 0.67 0.25 3.24
CA ILE A 55 1.80 1.15 2.98
C ILE A 55 2.19 1.86 4.28
N ASP A 56 1.25 2.46 5.01
CA ASP A 56 1.51 3.17 6.27
C ASP A 56 2.21 2.27 7.31
N GLU A 57 1.67 1.07 7.54
CA GLU A 57 2.24 0.09 8.48
C GLU A 57 3.69 -0.29 8.13
N LEU A 58 4.00 -0.51 6.86
CA LEU A 58 5.34 -0.87 6.41
C LEU A 58 6.29 0.34 6.40
N PHE A 59 5.80 1.50 6.00
CA PHE A 59 6.53 2.77 5.97
C PHE A 59 7.03 3.14 7.36
N MET A 60 6.20 2.99 8.40
CA MET A 60 6.59 3.31 9.77
C MET A 60 7.66 2.37 10.35
N ARG A 61 7.89 1.19 9.76
CA ARG A 61 8.72 0.13 10.35
C ARG A 61 9.97 -0.24 9.54
N SER A 62 10.05 0.09 8.25
CA SER A 62 11.16 -0.31 7.39
C SER A 62 11.82 0.87 6.69
N LYS A 63 13.14 1.06 6.92
CA LYS A 63 13.93 2.11 6.25
C LYS A 63 13.99 1.88 4.73
N LEU A 64 14.26 0.65 4.28
CA LEU A 64 14.31 0.33 2.85
C LEU A 64 12.95 0.59 2.19
N PHE A 65 11.85 0.16 2.81
CA PHE A 65 10.52 0.41 2.27
C PHE A 65 10.22 1.90 2.15
N ARG A 66 10.58 2.71 3.16
CA ARG A 66 10.45 4.18 3.09
C ARG A 66 11.19 4.75 1.89
N THR A 67 12.43 4.36 1.65
CA THR A 67 13.20 4.82 0.49
C THR A 67 12.47 4.49 -0.82
N LEU A 68 11.97 3.26 -0.98
CA LEU A 68 11.25 2.82 -2.18
C LEU A 68 9.94 3.59 -2.42
N ILE A 69 9.20 3.89 -1.35
CA ILE A 69 7.94 4.65 -1.45
C ILE A 69 8.19 6.13 -1.69
N VAL A 70 9.23 6.72 -1.10
CA VAL A 70 9.56 8.14 -1.28
C VAL A 70 9.86 8.46 -2.75
N GLU A 71 10.48 7.54 -3.49
CA GLU A 71 10.67 7.67 -4.95
C GLU A 71 9.36 7.83 -5.74
N ASN A 72 8.23 7.38 -5.17
CA ASN A 72 6.90 7.44 -5.76
C ASN A 72 5.93 8.32 -4.96
N MET A 73 6.42 9.19 -4.07
CA MET A 73 5.59 9.94 -3.12
C MET A 73 4.56 10.85 -3.81
N ASP A 74 4.97 11.56 -4.87
CA ASP A 74 4.06 12.44 -5.61
C ASP A 74 2.88 11.67 -6.21
N GLN A 75 3.14 10.49 -6.77
CA GLN A 75 2.10 9.60 -7.30
C GLN A 75 1.22 9.07 -6.18
N LEU A 76 1.81 8.61 -5.07
CA LEU A 76 1.06 8.11 -3.91
C LEU A 76 0.09 9.19 -3.39
N MET A 77 0.56 10.42 -3.21
CA MET A 77 -0.26 11.55 -2.74
C MET A 77 -1.39 11.89 -3.73
N SER A 78 -1.11 11.87 -5.04
CA SER A 78 -2.14 12.10 -6.05
C SER A 78 -3.24 11.03 -6.05
N LEU A 79 -2.91 9.78 -5.69
CA LEU A 79 -3.84 8.65 -5.65
C LEU A 79 -4.56 8.51 -4.29
N SER A 80 -4.12 9.24 -3.26
CA SER A 80 -4.56 9.07 -1.87
C SER A 80 -5.20 10.29 -1.22
N VAL A 81 -5.26 11.46 -1.86
CA VAL A 81 -5.85 12.67 -1.25
C VAL A 81 -7.19 13.05 -1.91
N GLY A 82 -7.53 12.46 -3.06
CA GLY A 82 -8.85 12.63 -3.69
C GLY A 82 -9.19 14.07 -4.11
N PHE A 83 -8.20 14.97 -4.20
CA PHE A 83 -8.40 16.39 -4.53
C PHE A 83 -8.69 16.63 -6.01
N ARG A 84 -8.36 15.67 -6.88
CA ARG A 84 -8.62 15.76 -8.32
C ARG A 84 -10.07 15.36 -8.55
N ARG A 85 -10.90 16.28 -9.09
CA ARG A 85 -12.29 16.01 -9.49
C ARG A 85 -12.43 14.76 -10.38
N ASN A 86 -11.41 14.45 -11.18
CA ASN A 86 -11.41 13.32 -12.10
C ASN A 86 -10.73 12.06 -11.53
N SER A 87 -10.25 12.12 -10.28
CA SER A 87 -9.62 11.00 -9.57
C SER A 87 -9.88 11.15 -8.07
N PRO A 88 -11.15 11.06 -7.63
CA PRO A 88 -11.49 11.03 -6.22
C PRO A 88 -10.87 9.79 -5.56
N LEU A 89 -10.64 9.89 -4.25
CA LEU A 89 -10.08 8.84 -3.41
C LEU A 89 -10.95 7.60 -3.37
#